data_AF-A0A927AAH2-F1
#
_entry.id   AF-A0A927AAH2-F1
#
_cell.length_a   1.000
_cell.length_b   1.000
_cell.length_c   1.000
_cell.angle_alpha   90.00
_cell.angle_beta   90.00
_cell.angle_gamma   90.00
#
_symmetry.space_group_name_H-M   'P 1'
#
loop_
_entity.id
_entity.type
_entity.pdbx_description
1 polymer ?
#
loop_
_entity_poly.entity_id
_entity_poly.type
_entity_poly.pdbx_seq_one_letter_code
_entity_poly.pdbx_strand_id
1 'polypeptide(L)'
;MNRTDAIRLLEQEGWTRADAIRALEGVDFNQSPDELTIRRVVSLFAGPELIKRQRLQAAQKGMVTKKTKEIEGKEQQVIMLASEKQELVEVNDQLKKDNKALKNLIDQIKLKIAIDVKNLLRYEDSEIRRALAKWFKSTQG
;
A
#
# COMPACT_ATOMS: atom_id res chain seq x y z
N MET A 1 -39.71 -27.42 -29.39
CA MET A 1 -39.11 -26.08 -29.56
C MET A 1 -37.61 -26.19 -29.73
N ASN A 2 -36.96 -25.17 -30.30
CA ASN A 2 -35.50 -25.15 -30.42
C ASN A 2 -34.85 -24.57 -29.12
N ARG A 3 -33.53 -24.76 -28.98
CA ARG A 3 -32.78 -24.32 -27.79
C ARG A 3 -32.78 -22.81 -27.58
N THR A 4 -32.74 -22.04 -28.66
CA THR A 4 -32.75 -20.57 -28.60
C THR A 4 -34.08 -20.04 -28.09
N ASP A 5 -35.19 -20.63 -28.54
CA ASP A 5 -36.54 -20.30 -28.11
C ASP A 5 -36.75 -20.65 -26.63
N ALA A 6 -36.22 -21.79 -26.18
CA ALA A 6 -36.23 -22.19 -24.77
C ALA A 6 -35.45 -21.20 -23.89
N ILE A 7 -34.28 -20.74 -24.34
CA ILE A 7 -33.51 -19.71 -23.62
C ILE A 7 -34.28 -18.40 -23.54
N ARG A 8 -34.88 -17.96 -24.66
CA ARG A 8 -35.67 -16.72 -24.72
C ARG A 8 -36.89 -16.77 -23.81
N LEU A 9 -37.58 -17.91 -23.76
CA LEU A 9 -38.69 -18.16 -22.84
C LEU A 9 -38.25 -17.95 -21.39
N LEU A 10 -37.14 -18.58 -20.97
CA LEU A 10 -36.63 -18.45 -19.61
C LEU A 10 -36.15 -17.03 -19.29
N GLU A 11 -35.51 -16.34 -20.25
CA GLU A 11 -35.14 -14.92 -20.10
C GLU A 11 -36.38 -14.03 -19.87
N GLN A 12 -37.48 -14.28 -20.59
CA GLN A 12 -38.76 -13.58 -20.38
C GLN A 12 -39.36 -13.87 -19.00
N GLU A 13 -39.11 -15.06 -18.45
CA GLU A 13 -39.50 -15.45 -17.09
C GLU A 13 -38.53 -14.94 -16.01
N GLY A 14 -37.56 -14.09 -16.38
CA GLY A 14 -36.66 -13.41 -15.45
C GLY A 14 -35.36 -14.17 -15.13
N TRP A 15 -35.07 -15.25 -15.87
CA TRP A 15 -33.81 -15.97 -15.71
C TRP A 15 -32.65 -15.22 -16.34
N THR A 16 -31.46 -15.35 -15.74
CA THR A 16 -30.24 -14.93 -16.43
C THR A 16 -29.98 -15.88 -17.59
N ARG A 17 -29.46 -15.37 -18.70
CA ARG A 17 -29.07 -16.20 -19.86
C ARG A 17 -28.17 -17.37 -19.47
N ALA A 18 -27.24 -17.14 -18.55
CA ALA A 18 -26.31 -18.16 -18.08
C ALA A 18 -27.02 -19.26 -17.27
N ASP A 19 -28.00 -18.90 -16.44
CA ASP A 19 -28.77 -19.88 -15.66
C ASP A 19 -29.77 -20.63 -16.54
N ALA A 20 -30.38 -19.96 -17.53
CA ALA A 20 -31.21 -20.59 -18.55
C ALA A 20 -30.43 -21.65 -19.35
N ILE A 21 -29.22 -21.31 -19.82
CA ILE A 21 -28.36 -22.27 -20.55
C ILE A 21 -28.03 -23.50 -19.71
N ARG A 22 -27.74 -23.32 -18.42
CA ARG A 22 -27.39 -24.41 -17.49
C ARG A 22 -28.60 -25.27 -17.12
N ALA A 23 -29.76 -24.66 -16.88
CA ALA A 23 -30.98 -25.40 -16.60
C ALA A 23 -31.43 -26.25 -17.79
N LEU A 24 -31.07 -25.84 -19.01
CA LEU A 24 -31.34 -26.57 -20.25
C LEU A 24 -30.24 -27.57 -20.65
N GLU A 25 -29.18 -27.74 -19.85
CA GLU A 25 -28.06 -28.65 -20.18
C GLU A 25 -28.50 -30.11 -20.26
N GLY A 26 -29.50 -30.52 -19.45
CA GLY A 26 -30.07 -31.86 -19.45
C GLY A 26 -31.22 -32.09 -20.44
N VAL A 27 -31.55 -31.13 -21.31
CA VAL A 27 -32.67 -31.24 -22.26
C VAL A 27 -32.19 -31.76 -23.61
N ASP A 28 -32.77 -32.88 -24.07
CA ASP A 28 -32.58 -33.37 -25.43
C ASP A 28 -33.46 -32.61 -26.43
N PHE A 29 -32.87 -31.65 -27.14
CA PHE A 29 -33.56 -30.84 -28.14
C PHE A 29 -33.84 -31.59 -29.46
N ASN A 30 -33.26 -32.78 -29.68
CA ASN A 30 -33.53 -33.58 -30.88
C ASN A 30 -34.96 -34.13 -30.90
N GLN A 31 -35.56 -34.28 -29.72
CA GLN A 31 -36.94 -34.74 -29.56
C GLN A 31 -37.97 -33.61 -29.70
N SER A 32 -37.53 -32.39 -30.06
CA SER A 32 -38.39 -31.21 -30.18
C SER A 32 -39.28 -30.98 -28.94
N PRO A 33 -38.69 -30.88 -27.74
CA PRO A 33 -39.45 -30.80 -26.48
C PRO A 33 -40.43 -29.63 -26.49
N ASP A 34 -41.63 -29.85 -25.96
CA ASP A 34 -42.63 -28.80 -25.80
C ASP A 34 -42.30 -27.90 -24.59
N GLU A 35 -43.03 -26.80 -24.49
CA GLU A 35 -42.83 -25.81 -23.42
C GLU A 35 -43.03 -26.42 -22.02
N LEU A 36 -43.99 -27.33 -21.88
CA LEU A 36 -44.27 -28.00 -20.62
C LEU A 36 -43.09 -28.88 -20.18
N THR A 37 -42.45 -29.58 -21.12
CA THR A 37 -41.24 -30.37 -20.87
C THR A 37 -40.09 -29.48 -20.41
N ILE A 38 -39.89 -28.32 -21.06
CA ILE A 38 -38.87 -27.35 -20.65
C ILE A 38 -39.11 -26.85 -19.23
N ARG A 39 -40.33 -26.39 -18.93
CA ARG A 39 -40.69 -25.88 -17.59
C ARG A 39 -40.51 -26.96 -16.51
N ARG A 40 -40.85 -28.21 -16.81
CA ARG A 40 -40.66 -29.34 -15.87
C ARG A 40 -39.18 -29.57 -15.55
N VAL A 41 -38.32 -29.64 -16.56
CA VAL A 41 -36.87 -29.86 -16.35
C VAL A 41 -36.24 -28.68 -15.59
N VAL A 42 -36.57 -27.46 -15.99
CA VAL A 42 -36.00 -26.23 -15.41
C VAL A 42 -36.50 -26.01 -13.97
N SER A 43 -37.70 -26.48 -13.62
CA SER A 43 -38.24 -26.37 -12.25
C SER A 43 -37.34 -27.02 -11.19
N LEU A 44 -36.62 -28.10 -11.54
CA LEU A 44 -35.64 -28.76 -10.66
C LEU A 44 -34.44 -27.85 -10.35
N PHE A 45 -34.06 -27.00 -11.30
CA PHE A 45 -32.98 -26.01 -11.15
C PHE A 45 -33.46 -24.74 -10.42
N ALA A 46 -34.72 -24.34 -10.64
CA ALA A 46 -35.30 -23.07 -10.20
C ALA A 46 -35.41 -22.91 -8.67
N GLY A 47 -35.46 -24.01 -7.93
CA GLY A 47 -35.63 -23.98 -6.46
C GLY A 47 -34.30 -23.87 -5.72
N PRO A 48 -33.80 -24.98 -5.14
CA PRO A 48 -32.65 -24.96 -4.23
C PRO A 48 -31.35 -24.53 -4.90
N GLU A 49 -31.15 -24.90 -6.17
CA GLU A 49 -29.90 -24.65 -6.89
C GLU A 49 -29.75 -23.17 -7.28
N LEU A 50 -30.80 -22.56 -7.81
CA LEU A 50 -30.81 -21.13 -8.12
C LEU A 50 -30.63 -20.26 -6.86
N ILE A 51 -31.35 -20.55 -5.78
CA ILE A 51 -31.24 -19.81 -4.51
C ILE A 51 -29.82 -19.92 -3.93
N LYS A 52 -29.23 -21.13 -3.93
CA LYS A 52 -27.87 -21.36 -3.44
C LYS A 52 -26.86 -20.53 -4.24
N ARG A 53 -27.01 -20.46 -5.56
CA ARG A 53 -26.12 -19.68 -6.44
C ARG A 53 -26.26 -18.19 -6.24
N GLN A 54 -27.48 -17.67 -6.13
CA GLN A 54 -27.70 -16.25 -5.84
C GLN A 54 -27.04 -15.85 -4.51
N ARG A 55 -27.17 -16.70 -3.47
CA ARG A 55 -26.49 -16.49 -2.18
C ARG A 55 -24.97 -16.49 -2.33
N LEU A 56 -24.40 -17.46 -3.06
CA LEU A 56 -22.96 -17.53 -3.30
C LEU A 56 -22.44 -16.32 -4.09
N GLN A 57 -23.16 -15.88 -5.12
CA GLN A 57 -22.81 -14.68 -5.88
C GLN A 57 -22.89 -13.42 -5.02
N ALA A 58 -23.92 -13.28 -4.19
CA ALA A 58 -24.04 -12.16 -3.27
C ALA A 58 -22.89 -12.15 -2.25
N ALA A 59 -22.54 -13.31 -1.69
CA ALA A 59 -21.40 -13.46 -0.78
C ALA A 59 -20.08 -13.10 -1.48
N GLN A 60 -19.86 -13.58 -2.70
CA GLN A 60 -18.68 -13.26 -3.49
C GLN A 60 -18.58 -11.77 -3.79
N LYS A 61 -19.68 -11.13 -4.22
CA LYS A 61 -19.72 -9.67 -4.44
C LYS A 61 -19.38 -8.92 -3.16
N GLY A 62 -19.95 -9.31 -2.02
CA GLY A 62 -19.63 -8.69 -0.72
C GLY A 62 -18.15 -8.84 -0.35
N MET A 63 -17.55 -10.01 -0.58
CA MET A 63 -16.13 -10.25 -0.34
C MET A 63 -15.23 -9.41 -1.24
N VAL A 64 -15.55 -9.32 -2.54
CA VAL A 64 -14.81 -8.50 -3.50
C VAL A 64 -14.86 -7.03 -3.08
N THR A 65 -16.05 -6.48 -2.82
CA THR A 65 -16.19 -5.09 -2.38
C THR A 65 -15.41 -4.79 -1.10
N LYS A 66 -15.42 -5.71 -0.12
CA LYS A 66 -14.63 -5.55 1.11
C LYS A 66 -13.14 -5.52 0.83
N LYS A 67 -12.64 -6.44 0.01
CA LYS A 67 -11.21 -6.51 -0.37
C LYS A 67 -10.78 -5.30 -1.19
N THR A 68 -11.62 -4.82 -2.11
CA THR A 68 -11.35 -3.62 -2.91
C THR A 68 -11.17 -2.40 -1.99
N LYS A 69 -12.07 -2.19 -1.04
CA LYS A 69 -11.94 -1.09 -0.05
C LYS A 69 -10.68 -1.22 0.81
N GLU A 70 -10.31 -2.44 1.20
CA GLU A 70 -9.09 -2.68 1.96
C GLU A 70 -7.83 -2.37 1.13
N ILE A 71 -7.82 -2.71 -0.16
CA ILE A 71 -6.73 -2.40 -1.09
C ILE A 71 -6.61 -0.89 -1.26
N GLU A 72 -7.71 -0.20 -1.55
CA GLU A 72 -7.73 1.27 -1.70
C GLU A 72 -7.19 1.98 -0.45
N GLY A 73 -7.59 1.53 0.75
CA GLY A 73 -7.08 2.08 2.00
C GLY A 73 -5.58 1.83 2.20
N LYS A 74 -5.09 0.64 1.85
CA LYS A 74 -3.65 0.33 1.91
C LYS A 74 -2.84 1.11 0.89
N GLU A 75 -3.36 1.34 -0.32
CA GLU A 75 -2.71 2.16 -1.34
C GLU A 75 -2.55 3.61 -0.88
N GLN A 76 -3.60 4.19 -0.29
CA GLN A 76 -3.51 5.53 0.31
C GLN A 76 -2.46 5.59 1.42
N GLN A 77 -2.41 4.58 2.29
CA GLN A 77 -1.41 4.52 3.35
C GLN A 77 0.02 4.43 2.79
N VAL A 78 0.24 3.63 1.73
CA VAL A 78 1.54 3.53 1.06
C VAL A 78 1.96 4.88 0.46
N ILE A 79 1.04 5.61 -0.15
CA ILE A 79 1.33 6.95 -0.72
C ILE A 79 1.74 7.93 0.39
N MET A 80 1.00 7.96 1.51
CA MET A 80 1.36 8.83 2.65
C MET A 80 2.74 8.48 3.21
N LEU A 81 2.99 7.20 3.48
CA LEU A 81 4.29 6.74 4.00
C LEU A 81 5.45 7.02 3.04
N ALA A 82 5.21 6.97 1.73
CA ALA A 82 6.21 7.33 0.73
C ALA A 82 6.55 8.82 0.78
N SER A 83 5.55 9.68 0.96
CA SER A 83 5.74 11.13 1.15
C SER A 83 6.53 11.44 2.41
N GLU A 84 6.12 10.88 3.56
CA GLU A 84 6.82 11.06 4.84
C GLU A 84 8.27 10.58 4.76
N LYS A 85 8.51 9.43 4.11
CA LYS A 85 9.86 8.91 3.91
C LYS A 85 10.72 9.86 3.07
N GLN A 86 10.15 10.47 2.04
CA GLN A 86 10.87 11.43 1.19
C GLN A 86 11.28 12.66 1.99
N GLU A 87 10.37 13.23 2.78
CA GLU A 87 10.65 14.36 3.68
C GLU A 87 11.76 14.03 4.68
N LEU A 88 11.71 12.85 5.30
CA LEU A 88 12.74 12.40 6.24
C LEU A 88 14.11 12.25 5.58
N VAL A 89 14.17 11.78 4.33
CA VAL A 89 15.43 11.69 3.57
C VAL A 89 16.01 13.08 3.32
N GLU A 90 15.18 14.03 2.91
CA GLU A 90 15.61 15.41 2.64
C GLU A 90 16.13 16.11 3.91
N VAL A 91 15.40 15.98 5.02
CA VAL A 91 15.83 16.52 6.32
C VAL A 91 17.14 15.88 6.78
N ASN A 92 17.30 14.56 6.62
CA ASN A 92 18.52 13.87 7.00
C ASN A 92 19.73 14.33 6.17
N ASP A 93 19.55 14.51 4.86
CA ASP A 93 20.61 15.01 3.98
C ASP A 93 20.99 16.45 4.32
N GLN A 94 20.03 17.29 4.71
CA GLN A 94 20.33 18.63 5.22
C GLN A 94 21.10 18.57 6.54
N LEU A 95 20.68 17.76 7.51
CA LEU A 95 21.38 17.59 8.79
C LEU A 95 22.82 17.08 8.60
N LYS A 96 23.08 16.20 7.63
CA LYS A 96 24.43 15.76 7.29
C LYS A 96 25.30 16.91 6.78
N LYS A 97 24.75 17.77 5.92
CA LYS A 97 25.45 18.96 5.42
C LYS A 97 25.77 19.92 6.55
N ASP A 98 24.80 20.18 7.42
CA ASP A 98 24.95 21.09 8.56
C ASP A 98 25.98 20.55 9.56
N ASN A 99 25.94 19.26 9.88
CA ASN A 99 26.95 18.63 10.73
C ASN A 99 28.37 18.73 10.15
N LYS A 100 28.52 18.60 8.84
CA LYS A 100 29.81 18.80 8.17
C LYS A 100 30.26 20.26 8.26
N ALA A 101 29.36 21.21 8.05
CA ALA A 101 29.66 22.64 8.17
C ALA A 101 30.06 23.01 9.60
N LEU A 102 29.32 22.52 10.61
CA LEU A 102 29.63 22.72 12.02
C LEU A 102 30.98 22.13 12.40
N LYS A 103 31.30 20.93 11.91
CA LYS A 103 32.63 20.34 12.12
C LYS A 103 33.74 21.22 11.55
N ASN A 104 33.58 21.72 10.32
CA ASN A 104 34.57 22.61 9.70
C ASN A 104 34.74 23.90 10.51
N LEU A 105 33.66 24.48 11.03
CA LEU A 105 33.72 25.66 11.89
C LEU A 105 34.46 25.38 13.21
N ILE A 106 34.17 24.23 13.83
CA ILE A 106 34.88 23.78 15.05
C ILE A 106 36.38 23.63 14.75
N ASP A 107 36.75 23.02 13.63
CA ASP A 107 38.14 22.83 13.25
C ASP A 107 38.85 24.18 13.02
N GLN A 108 38.18 25.15 12.39
CA GLN A 108 38.69 26.52 12.22
C GLN A 108 38.89 27.23 13.56
N ILE A 109 37.92 27.13 14.48
CA ILE A 109 38.01 27.71 15.82
C ILE A 109 39.17 27.09 16.58
N LYS A 110 39.30 25.76 16.57
CA LYS A 110 40.40 25.04 17.22
C LYS A 110 41.76 25.49 16.67
N LEU A 111 41.89 25.64 15.36
CA LEU A 111 43.12 26.14 14.73
C LEU A 111 43.45 27.56 15.20
N LYS A 112 42.47 28.46 15.20
CA LYS A 112 42.66 29.85 15.65
C LYS A 112 43.10 29.90 17.12
N ILE A 113 42.43 29.15 18.00
CA ILE A 113 42.80 29.06 19.41
C ILE A 113 44.23 28.52 19.56
N ALA A 114 44.63 27.50 18.79
CA ALA A 114 45.98 26.96 18.84
C ALA A 114 47.05 28.01 18.45
N ILE A 115 46.77 28.82 17.43
CA ILE A 115 47.63 29.94 17.00
C ILE A 115 47.72 31.00 18.11
N ASP A 116 46.57 31.42 18.66
CA ASP A 116 46.50 32.46 19.69
C ASP A 116 47.21 32.01 20.98
N VAL A 117 47.00 30.75 21.41
CA VAL A 117 47.71 30.17 22.57
C VAL A 117 49.21 30.10 22.31
N LYS A 118 49.66 29.68 21.11
CA LYS A 118 51.09 29.67 20.76
C LYS A 118 51.71 31.07 20.87
N ASN A 119 50.98 32.12 20.46
CA ASN A 119 51.44 33.49 20.59
C ASN A 119 51.50 33.94 22.05
N LEU A 120 50.48 33.61 22.87
CA LEU A 120 50.44 33.91 24.30
C LEU A 120 51.53 33.19 25.10
N LEU A 121 51.93 31.98 24.69
CA LEU A 121 53.01 31.24 25.35
C LEU A 121 54.41 31.87 25.16
N ARG A 122 54.52 32.95 24.37
CA ARG A 122 55.78 33.71 24.19
C ARG A 122 56.01 34.75 25.27
N TYR A 123 55.00 35.11 26.06
CA TYR A 123 55.17 36.06 27.17
C TYR A 123 55.97 35.44 28.32
N GLU A 124 56.68 36.27 29.09
CA GLU A 124 57.71 35.82 30.04
C GLU A 124 57.15 35.12 31.28
N ASP A 125 55.92 35.40 31.68
CA ASP A 125 55.32 34.86 32.89
C ASP A 125 55.16 33.32 32.83
N SER A 126 55.80 32.61 33.76
CA SER A 126 55.84 31.14 33.77
C SER A 126 54.58 30.49 34.34
N GLU A 127 53.88 31.15 35.26
CA GLU A 127 52.66 30.62 35.88
C GLU A 127 51.48 30.78 34.93
N ILE A 128 51.38 31.94 34.27
CA ILE A 128 50.39 32.22 33.23
C ILE A 128 50.52 31.20 32.09
N ARG A 129 51.75 30.90 31.64
CA ARG A 129 51.99 29.89 30.60
C ARG A 129 51.53 28.50 31.00
N ARG A 130 51.81 28.10 32.25
CA ARG A 130 51.44 26.77 32.77
C ARG A 130 49.92 26.63 32.90
N ALA A 131 49.23 27.68 33.33
CA ALA A 131 47.76 27.74 33.39
C ALA A 131 47.11 27.71 31.99
N LEU A 132 47.62 28.51 31.05
CA LEU A 132 47.17 28.54 29.64
C LEU A 132 47.32 27.17 28.96
N ALA A 133 48.45 26.50 29.14
CA ALA A 133 48.70 25.18 28.58
C ALA A 133 47.72 24.12 29.13
N LYS A 134 47.38 24.19 30.43
CA LYS A 134 46.43 23.28 31.07
C LYS A 134 45.00 23.52 30.55
N TRP A 135 44.58 24.77 30.44
CA TRP A 135 43.28 25.15 29.88
C TRP A 135 43.15 24.73 28.41
N PHE A 136 44.16 25.00 27.58
CA PHE A 136 44.13 24.61 26.16
C PHE A 136 44.06 23.09 25.97
N LYS A 137 44.75 22.30 26.80
CA LYS A 137 44.61 20.83 26.75
C LYS A 137 43.19 20.36 27.02
N SER A 138 42.46 21.01 27.95
CA SER A 138 41.06 20.65 28.22
C SER A 138 40.07 20.99 27.10
N THR A 139 40.42 21.89 26.17
CA THR A 139 39.54 22.27 25.05
C THR A 139 39.75 21.39 23.80
N GLN A 140 40.77 20.54 23.79
CA GLN A 140 41.07 19.64 22.68
C GLN A 140 40.18 18.39 22.65
N GLY A 141 39.55 18.04 23.79
CA GLY A 141 38.77 16.81 23.97
C GLY A 141 39.66 15.67 24.42
#